data_AF-A0A553AC90-F1
#
_entry.id   AF-A0A553AC90-F1
#
_cell.length_a   1.000
_cell.length_b   1.000
_cell.length_c   1.000
_cell.angle_alpha   90.00
_cell.angle_beta   90.00
_cell.angle_gamma   90.00
#
_symmetry.space_group_name_H-M   'P 1'
#
loop_
_entity.id
_entity.type
_entity.pdbx_description
1 polymer ?
#
loop_
_entity_poly.entity_id
_entity_poly.type
_entity_poly.pdbx_seq_one_letter_code
_entity_poly.pdbx_strand_id
1 'polypeptide(L)'
;MKKITIIFMFLFTWLSYSQDNSKRIYEYITSTEKKWKIIKLRDTINAKIIFHIPAQRDCDENLVASMTIVKTQKGDTIRILDLCNSNKFQIDQNIKIAPAQKQSFIKVSVPFSFDENLETKMSEPNLKYDLKVLKTAWGKLIE
;
A
#
# COMPACT_ATOMS: atom_id res chain seq x y z
N MET A 1 60.36 22.48 18.31
CA MET A 1 59.74 21.19 18.69
C MET A 1 58.24 21.36 18.78
N LYS A 2 57.50 20.41 18.21
CA LYS A 2 56.04 20.33 18.00
C LYS A 2 55.27 20.27 19.31
N LYS A 3 54.06 20.86 19.35
CA LYS A 3 52.83 20.21 19.87
C LYS A 3 51.59 20.79 19.16
N ILE A 4 51.18 20.12 18.07
CA ILE A 4 49.81 20.16 17.56
C ILE A 4 49.25 18.78 17.92
N THR A 5 48.21 18.72 18.75
CA THR A 5 47.49 17.48 19.01
C THR A 5 45.98 17.74 18.95
N ILE A 6 45.49 17.74 17.71
CA ILE A 6 44.27 17.09 17.20
C ILE A 6 43.09 17.01 18.20
N ILE A 7 42.18 17.97 18.07
CA ILE A 7 40.76 17.82 18.43
C ILE A 7 40.10 17.12 17.24
N PHE A 8 39.91 15.80 17.26
CA PHE A 8 38.96 15.11 16.39
C PHE A 8 38.79 13.66 16.87
N MET A 9 37.83 13.40 17.74
CA MET A 9 37.32 12.05 17.97
C MET A 9 35.80 12.09 18.01
N PHE A 10 35.24 12.11 16.81
CA PHE A 10 34.07 11.33 16.38
C PHE A 10 33.00 11.03 17.44
N LEU A 11 32.14 12.02 17.67
CA LEU A 11 30.76 11.84 18.16
C LEU A 11 29.84 11.34 17.02
N PHE A 12 30.10 10.16 16.44
CA PHE A 12 29.28 9.67 15.31
C PHE A 12 29.07 8.14 15.30
N THR A 13 28.66 7.54 16.42
CA THR A 13 28.26 6.11 16.44
C THR A 13 26.84 5.86 16.96
N TRP A 14 25.93 6.84 16.90
CA TRP A 14 24.59 6.71 17.49
C TRP A 14 23.40 6.60 16.51
N LEU A 15 23.60 6.25 15.24
CA LEU A 15 22.47 6.16 14.28
C LEU A 15 22.39 4.86 13.44
N SER A 16 22.78 3.71 13.99
CA SER A 16 22.66 2.44 13.25
C SER A 16 21.34 1.67 13.46
N TYR A 17 20.41 2.14 14.29
CA TYR A 17 19.17 1.38 14.62
C TYR A 17 18.02 1.50 13.60
N SER A 18 18.13 2.37 12.58
CA SER A 18 17.01 2.65 11.67
C SER A 18 16.84 1.67 10.50
N GLN A 19 17.83 0.82 10.20
CA GLN A 19 17.82 0.04 8.95
C GLN A 19 17.02 -1.28 9.06
N ASP A 20 17.03 -1.95 10.20
CA ASP A 20 16.46 -3.30 10.37
C ASP A 20 14.93 -3.33 10.14
N ASN A 21 14.22 -2.33 10.65
CA ASN A 21 12.77 -2.26 10.54
C ASN A 21 12.29 -2.09 9.08
N SER A 22 13.02 -1.31 8.28
CA SER A 22 12.66 -1.06 6.87
C SER A 22 12.71 -2.32 6.00
N LYS A 23 13.73 -3.17 6.22
CA LYS A 23 13.90 -4.44 5.52
C LYS A 23 12.78 -5.41 5.86
N ARG A 24 12.45 -5.52 7.16
CA ARG A 24 11.37 -6.38 7.64
C ARG A 24 10.01 -5.99 7.07
N ILE A 25 9.70 -4.69 7.01
CA ILE A 25 8.48 -4.16 6.39
C ILE A 25 8.43 -4.53 4.90
N TYR A 26 9.53 -4.34 4.16
CA TYR A 26 9.58 -4.67 2.74
C TYR A 26 9.38 -6.16 2.46
N GLU A 27 10.04 -7.03 3.24
CA GLU A 27 9.88 -8.48 3.15
C GLU A 27 8.43 -8.89 3.41
N TYR A 28 7.80 -8.28 4.42
CA TYR A 28 6.39 -8.52 4.72
C TYR A 28 5.49 -8.14 3.54
N ILE A 29 5.60 -6.90 3.04
CA ILE A 29 4.78 -6.40 1.92
C ILE A 29 4.89 -7.37 0.75
N THR A 30 6.12 -7.68 0.35
CA THR A 30 6.42 -8.58 -0.76
C THR A 30 5.84 -9.98 -0.53
N SER A 31 5.92 -10.50 0.69
CA SER A 31 5.36 -11.82 1.04
C SER A 31 3.82 -11.85 1.00
N THR A 32 3.18 -10.73 1.32
CA THR A 32 1.73 -10.58 1.34
C THR A 32 1.17 -10.40 -0.06
N GLU A 33 1.79 -9.53 -0.88
CA GLU A 33 1.43 -9.34 -2.29
C GLU A 33 1.47 -10.66 -3.06
N LYS A 34 2.46 -11.53 -2.79
CA LYS A 34 2.58 -12.86 -3.42
C LYS A 34 1.38 -13.77 -3.15
N LYS A 35 0.60 -13.53 -2.10
CA LYS A 35 -0.60 -14.32 -1.77
C LYS A 35 -1.86 -13.81 -2.48
N TRP A 36 -1.79 -12.63 -3.11
CA TRP A 36 -2.94 -12.05 -3.80
C TRP A 36 -3.30 -12.87 -5.03
N LYS A 37 -4.60 -13.15 -5.16
CA LYS A 37 -5.18 -13.81 -6.33
C LYS A 37 -5.68 -12.74 -7.27
N ILE A 38 -4.88 -12.43 -8.29
CA ILE A 38 -5.23 -11.41 -9.29
C ILE A 38 -6.36 -11.95 -10.17
N ILE A 39 -7.48 -11.22 -10.20
CA ILE A 39 -8.63 -11.49 -11.05
C ILE A 39 -8.81 -10.36 -12.06
N LYS A 40 -9.44 -10.67 -13.20
CA LYS A 40 -9.83 -9.68 -14.21
C LYS A 40 -11.31 -9.39 -14.07
N LEU A 41 -11.68 -8.12 -13.88
CA LEU A 41 -13.05 -7.68 -14.01
C LEU A 41 -13.43 -7.74 -15.50
N ARG A 42 -14.57 -8.35 -15.82
CA ARG A 42 -15.08 -8.41 -17.21
C ARG A 42 -15.99 -7.23 -17.51
N ASP A 43 -16.82 -6.88 -16.54
CA ASP A 43 -17.82 -5.83 -16.63
C ASP A 43 -17.66 -4.83 -15.48
N THR A 44 -18.31 -3.68 -15.62
CA THR A 44 -18.42 -2.71 -14.52
C THR A 44 -19.26 -3.31 -13.39
N ILE A 45 -18.77 -3.23 -12.16
CA ILE A 45 -19.47 -3.74 -10.98
C ILE A 45 -19.89 -2.60 -10.06
N ASN A 46 -21.04 -2.77 -9.39
CA ASN A 46 -21.43 -1.92 -8.27
C ASN A 46 -20.92 -2.53 -6.96
N ALA A 47 -20.29 -1.72 -6.12
CA ALA A 47 -19.79 -2.18 -4.83
C ALA A 47 -19.81 -1.06 -3.79
N LYS A 48 -19.80 -1.48 -2.52
CA LYS A 48 -19.76 -0.58 -1.37
C LYS A 48 -18.35 -0.51 -0.81
N ILE A 49 -17.83 0.69 -0.57
CA ILE A 49 -16.49 0.89 -0.01
C ILE A 49 -16.47 0.50 1.46
N ILE A 50 -15.49 -0.31 1.86
CA ILE A 50 -15.26 -0.67 3.27
C ILE A 50 -13.90 -0.19 3.79
N PHE A 51 -13.00 0.21 2.88
CA PHE A 51 -11.72 0.82 3.19
C PHE A 51 -11.14 1.46 1.92
N HIS A 52 -10.45 2.60 2.06
CA HIS A 52 -9.83 3.28 0.94
C HIS A 52 -8.54 3.99 1.38
N ILE A 53 -7.47 3.78 0.63
CA ILE A 53 -6.22 4.55 0.69
C ILE A 53 -6.03 5.20 -0.68
N PRO A 54 -6.09 6.55 -0.78
CA PRO A 54 -5.84 7.23 -2.04
C PRO A 54 -4.38 7.09 -2.46
N ALA A 55 -4.09 7.24 -3.76
CA ALA A 55 -2.72 7.43 -4.19
C ALA A 55 -2.17 8.72 -3.56
N GLN A 56 -0.96 8.65 -2.98
CA GLN A 56 -0.36 9.79 -2.28
C GLN A 56 -0.02 10.97 -3.20
N ARG A 57 0.04 10.71 -4.51
CA ARG A 57 0.32 11.69 -5.55
C ARG A 57 -0.24 11.18 -6.88
N ASP A 58 -0.48 12.11 -7.79
CA ASP A 58 -0.73 11.77 -9.19
C ASP A 58 0.53 11.14 -9.79
N CYS A 59 0.35 10.29 -10.80
CA CYS A 59 1.51 9.65 -11.43
C CYS A 59 2.20 10.62 -12.38
N ASP A 60 3.35 11.12 -11.94
CA ASP A 60 4.35 11.67 -12.84
C ASP A 60 5.32 10.55 -13.24
N GLU A 61 6.51 10.49 -12.63
CA GLU A 61 7.56 9.54 -12.97
C GLU A 61 7.42 8.16 -12.31
N ASN A 62 6.63 8.07 -11.21
CA ASN A 62 6.40 6.81 -10.51
C ASN A 62 4.92 6.48 -10.53
N LEU A 63 4.59 5.28 -11.01
CA LEU A 63 3.24 4.77 -10.97
C LEU A 63 2.87 4.33 -9.55
N VAL A 64 1.87 4.99 -8.97
CA VAL A 64 1.32 4.66 -7.65
C VAL A 64 -0.16 4.33 -7.82
N ALA A 65 -0.62 3.25 -7.19
CA ALA A 65 -2.04 2.93 -7.13
C ALA A 65 -2.67 3.49 -5.85
N SER A 66 -3.97 3.76 -5.90
CA SER A 66 -4.79 3.71 -4.69
C SER A 66 -5.16 2.25 -4.38
N MET A 67 -5.55 1.99 -3.14
CA MET A 67 -6.11 0.71 -2.74
C MET A 67 -7.49 0.92 -2.14
N THR A 68 -8.49 0.26 -2.70
CA THR A 68 -9.85 0.27 -2.16
C THR A 68 -10.29 -1.15 -1.87
N ILE A 69 -10.75 -1.42 -0.67
CA ILE A 69 -11.43 -2.67 -0.35
C ILE A 69 -12.93 -2.40 -0.48
N VAL A 70 -13.60 -3.25 -1.26
CA VAL A 70 -15.04 -3.12 -1.52
C VAL A 70 -15.76 -4.41 -1.20
N LYS A 71 -17.04 -4.28 -0.82
CA LYS A 71 -17.99 -5.37 -0.73
C LYS A 71 -18.92 -5.31 -1.93
N THR A 72 -18.90 -6.35 -2.76
CA THR A 72 -19.80 -6.47 -3.92
C THR A 72 -21.23 -6.73 -3.46
N GLN A 73 -22.20 -6.56 -4.37
CA GLN A 73 -23.60 -6.92 -4.12
C GLN A 73 -23.80 -8.40 -3.73
N LYS A 74 -22.90 -9.30 -4.18
CA LYS A 74 -22.92 -10.72 -3.83
C LYS A 74 -22.32 -11.03 -2.45
N GLY A 75 -21.83 -10.01 -1.74
CA GLY A 75 -21.18 -10.14 -0.43
C GLY A 75 -19.68 -10.45 -0.49
N ASP A 76 -19.12 -10.73 -1.67
CA ASP A 76 -17.68 -10.91 -1.86
C ASP A 76 -16.91 -9.63 -1.50
N THR A 77 -15.76 -9.79 -0.84
CA THR A 77 -14.80 -8.71 -0.62
C THR A 77 -13.67 -8.77 -1.64
N ILE A 78 -13.37 -7.64 -2.28
CA ILE A 78 -12.35 -7.54 -3.34
C ILE A 78 -11.46 -6.32 -3.04
N ARG A 79 -10.15 -6.47 -3.22
CA ARG A 79 -9.20 -5.36 -3.30
C ARG A 79 -9.17 -4.82 -4.73
N ILE A 80 -9.42 -3.54 -4.89
CA ILE A 80 -9.33 -2.81 -6.15
C ILE A 80 -8.08 -1.93 -6.10
N LEU A 81 -7.23 -2.08 -7.12
CA LEU A 81 -6.10 -1.20 -7.38
C LEU A 81 -6.48 -0.26 -8.52
N ASP A 82 -6.48 1.04 -8.24
CA ASP A 82 -6.79 2.07 -9.23
C ASP A 82 -5.58 2.97 -9.42
N LEU A 83 -5.09 3.02 -10.64
CA LEU A 83 -3.82 3.64 -10.98
C LEU A 83 -3.94 5.16 -10.91
N CYS A 84 -3.04 5.80 -10.16
CA CYS A 84 -2.94 7.26 -10.02
C CYS A 84 -4.20 7.94 -9.46
N ASN A 85 -5.09 7.20 -8.82
CA ASN A 85 -6.32 7.79 -8.29
C ASN A 85 -6.06 8.43 -6.92
N SER A 86 -5.94 9.75 -6.90
CA SER A 86 -5.78 10.56 -5.69
C SER A 86 -7.12 11.02 -5.09
N ASN A 87 -8.25 10.67 -5.71
CA ASN A 87 -9.58 11.04 -5.22
C ASN A 87 -9.84 10.43 -3.85
N LYS A 88 -10.55 11.18 -3.00
CA LYS A 88 -11.00 10.70 -1.70
C LYS A 88 -12.37 10.09 -1.86
N PHE A 89 -12.52 8.87 -1.37
CA PHE A 89 -13.81 8.20 -1.28
C PHE A 89 -14.22 7.95 0.17
N GLN A 90 -15.51 8.00 0.44
CA GLN A 90 -16.04 7.76 1.78
C GLN A 90 -16.28 6.27 2.03
N ILE A 91 -16.03 5.84 3.27
CA ILE A 91 -16.47 4.51 3.72
C ILE A 91 -18.00 4.49 3.64
N ASP A 92 -18.53 3.32 3.27
CA ASP A 92 -19.95 3.07 3.03
C ASP A 92 -20.56 3.70 1.77
N GLN A 93 -19.79 4.46 0.99
CA GLN A 93 -20.20 4.95 -0.33
C GLN A 93 -20.39 3.79 -1.31
N ASN A 94 -21.45 3.85 -2.11
CA ASN A 94 -21.63 2.98 -3.27
C ASN A 94 -20.93 3.60 -4.48
N ILE A 95 -20.13 2.80 -5.18
CA ILE A 95 -19.38 3.23 -6.36
C ILE A 95 -19.51 2.21 -7.49
N LYS A 96 -19.21 2.66 -8.71
CA LYS A 96 -18.98 1.79 -9.85
C LYS A 96 -17.48 1.55 -10.01
N ILE A 97 -17.13 0.32 -10.40
CA ILE A 97 -15.74 -0.05 -10.66
C ILE A 97 -15.69 -0.61 -12.07
N ALA A 98 -15.08 0.14 -12.98
CA ALA A 98 -14.87 -0.29 -14.35
C ALA A 98 -13.61 -1.17 -14.44
N PRO A 99 -13.57 -2.18 -15.34
CA PRO A 99 -12.37 -2.95 -15.59
C PRO A 99 -11.18 -2.09 -15.99
N ALA A 100 -10.03 -2.32 -15.38
CA ALA A 100 -8.75 -1.75 -15.80
C ALA A 100 -7.71 -2.85 -15.96
N GLN A 101 -6.65 -2.55 -16.72
CA GLN A 101 -5.54 -3.47 -16.90
C GLN A 101 -4.33 -3.00 -16.10
N LYS A 102 -3.61 -3.95 -15.50
CA LYS A 102 -2.26 -3.69 -14.98
C LYS A 102 -1.37 -3.33 -16.16
N GLN A 103 -0.62 -2.24 -16.05
CA GLN A 103 0.45 -1.95 -17.00
C GLN A 103 1.58 -2.96 -16.76
N SER A 104 1.77 -3.90 -17.68
CA SER A 104 2.65 -5.07 -17.48
C SER A 104 4.15 -4.74 -17.42
N PHE A 105 4.55 -3.61 -18.00
CA PHE A 105 5.96 -3.26 -18.18
C PHE A 105 6.50 -2.31 -17.11
N ILE A 106 5.63 -1.76 -16.25
CA ILE A 106 6.02 -0.74 -15.27
C ILE A 106 5.69 -1.25 -13.87
N LYS A 107 6.65 -1.13 -12.96
CA LYS A 107 6.43 -1.46 -11.54
C LYS A 107 5.51 -0.40 -10.95
N VAL A 108 4.33 -0.81 -10.50
CA VAL A 108 3.39 0.06 -9.79
C VAL A 108 3.59 -0.14 -8.29
N SER A 109 3.79 0.94 -7.56
CA SER A 109 3.78 0.93 -6.10
C SER A 109 2.33 0.82 -5.61
N VAL A 110 2.07 -0.15 -4.74
CA VAL A 110 0.74 -0.39 -4.17
C VAL A 110 0.77 -0.04 -2.69
N PRO A 111 -0.19 0.74 -2.18
CA PRO A 111 -0.20 1.15 -0.79
C PRO A 111 -0.59 -0.02 0.12
N PHE A 112 0.01 -0.03 1.30
CA PHE A 112 -0.33 -0.91 2.41
C PHE A 112 -0.78 -0.07 3.59
N SER A 113 -1.74 -0.58 4.35
CA SER A 113 -2.11 0.02 5.62
C SER A 113 -1.19 -0.51 6.72
N PHE A 114 -0.83 0.35 7.66
CA PHE A 114 -0.06 -0.03 8.84
C PHE A 114 -0.78 0.48 10.08
N ASP A 115 -0.88 -0.37 11.09
CA ASP A 115 -1.36 -0.06 12.42
C ASP A 115 -0.17 -0.13 13.39
N GLU A 116 -0.18 0.67 14.45
CA GLU A 116 0.78 0.50 15.53
C GLU A 116 0.42 -0.74 16.36
N ASN A 117 1.35 -1.67 16.50
CA ASN A 117 1.21 -2.74 17.45
C ASN A 117 1.43 -2.20 18.86
N LEU A 118 0.41 -2.27 19.71
CA LEU A 118 0.43 -1.70 21.06
C LEU A 118 1.43 -2.37 22.02
N GLU A 119 1.81 -3.62 21.75
CA GLU A 119 2.78 -4.37 22.56
C GLU A 119 4.22 -4.05 22.15
N THR A 120 4.49 -4.04 20.84
CA THR A 120 5.86 -3.84 20.32
C THR A 120 6.17 -2.37 20.02
N LYS A 121 5.14 -1.51 19.97
CA LYS A 121 5.19 -0.11 19.48
C LYS A 121 5.74 0.02 18.06
N MET A 122 5.71 -1.07 17.29
CA MET A 122 6.18 -1.10 15.92
C MET A 122 5.00 -0.90 14.97
N SER A 123 5.25 -0.19 13.87
CA SER A 123 4.30 -0.10 12.76
C SER A 123 4.23 -1.46 12.06
N GLU A 124 3.08 -2.10 12.12
CA GLU A 124 2.82 -3.41 11.55
C GLU A 124 1.69 -3.34 10.53
N PRO A 125 1.72 -4.12 9.45
CA PRO A 125 0.69 -4.05 8.43
C PRO A 125 -0.70 -4.41 8.97
N ASN A 126 -1.71 -3.69 8.52
CA ASN A 126 -3.08 -3.84 9.01
C ASN A 126 -3.62 -5.23 8.64
N LEU A 127 -3.71 -6.10 9.65
CA LEU A 127 -4.09 -7.50 9.50
C LEU A 127 -5.54 -7.68 9.04
N LYS A 128 -6.39 -6.65 9.17
CA LYS A 128 -7.82 -6.72 8.84
C LYS A 128 -8.04 -6.80 7.33
N TYR A 129 -7.28 -6.02 6.55
CA TYR A 129 -7.46 -5.92 5.10
C TYR A 129 -6.32 -6.56 4.32
N ASP A 130 -5.06 -6.27 4.68
CA ASP A 130 -3.91 -6.65 3.87
C ASP A 130 -3.68 -8.16 3.83
N LEU A 131 -3.98 -8.88 4.92
CA LEU A 131 -3.87 -10.34 4.99
C LEU A 131 -5.14 -11.10 4.59
N LYS A 132 -6.33 -10.58 4.92
CA LYS A 132 -7.59 -11.33 4.79
C LYS A 132 -8.21 -11.21 3.40
N VAL A 133 -8.03 -10.08 2.73
CA VAL A 133 -8.57 -9.86 1.40
C VAL A 133 -7.54 -10.32 0.38
N LEU A 134 -7.77 -11.48 -0.24
CA LEU A 134 -6.82 -12.05 -1.22
C LEU A 134 -7.23 -11.79 -2.67
N LYS A 135 -8.54 -11.73 -2.96
CA LYS A 135 -9.05 -11.40 -4.31
C LYS A 135 -8.69 -9.96 -4.63
N THR A 136 -7.87 -9.75 -5.67
CA THR A 136 -7.39 -8.43 -6.06
C THR A 136 -7.63 -8.19 -7.54
N ALA A 137 -8.09 -7.00 -7.92
CA ALA A 137 -8.35 -6.64 -9.31
C ALA A 137 -7.82 -5.23 -9.61
N TRP A 138 -7.45 -5.00 -10.86
CA TRP A 138 -7.22 -3.64 -11.36
C TRP A 138 -8.56 -3.09 -11.85
N GLY A 139 -8.92 -1.89 -11.41
CA GLY A 139 -10.19 -1.26 -11.77
C GLY A 139 -10.16 0.24 -11.56
N LYS A 140 -10.95 0.96 -12.36
CA LYS A 140 -11.14 2.40 -12.23
C LYS A 140 -12.37 2.68 -11.36
N LEU A 141 -12.17 3.40 -10.27
CA LEU A 141 -13.25 3.84 -9.38
C LEU A 141 -14.00 5.00 -10.06
N ILE A 142 -15.31 4.92 -10.09
CA ILE A 142 -16.21 5.91 -10.70
C ILE A 142 -17.29 6.24 -9.66
N GLU A 143 -17.45 7.52 -9.37
CA GLU A 143 -18.55 8.04 -8.56
C GLU A 143 -19.90 7.97 -9.29
#